data_AF-A0A527FTF1-F1
#
_entry.id   AF-A0A527FTF1-F1
#
_cell.length_a   1.000
_cell.length_b   1.000
_cell.length_c   1.000
_cell.angle_alpha   90.00
_cell.angle_beta   90.00
_cell.angle_gamma   90.00
#
_symmetry.space_group_name_H-M   'P 1'
#
loop_
_entity.id
_entity.type
_entity.pdbx_description
1 polymer ?
#
loop_
_entity_poly.entity_id
_entity_poly.type
_entity_poly.pdbx_seq_one_letter_code
_entity_poly.pdbx_strand_id
1 'polypeptide(L)' 'DGDAEKIVTLTRLAREMGADIVKADPTTDPNDFHRVVEAARCPVLVRGGGKEDLRAVFDKSASLMAQGALGMVYGRNIYQ' A
#
# COMPACT_ATOMS: atom_id res chain seq x y z
N ASP A 1 11.44 -1.79 2.02
CA ASP A 1 11.76 -2.89 2.97
C ASP A 1 10.59 -3.23 3.90
N GLY A 2 9.40 -2.62 3.74
CA GLY A 2 8.22 -2.93 4.56
C GLY A 2 8.22 -2.26 5.93
N ASP A 3 9.22 -1.43 6.22
CA ASP A 3 9.32 -0.67 7.45
C ASP A 3 8.21 0.39 7.54
N ALA A 4 7.30 0.19 8.50
CA ALA A 4 6.13 1.04 8.66
C ALA A 4 6.48 2.49 8.97
N GLU A 5 7.52 2.76 9.77
CA GLU A 5 7.87 4.14 10.12
C GLU A 5 8.42 4.90 8.91
N LYS A 6 9.27 4.26 8.12
CA LYS A 6 9.77 4.86 6.87
C LYS A 6 8.63 5.14 5.91
N ILE A 7 7.73 4.17 5.70
CA ILE A 7 6.62 4.32 4.75
C ILE A 7 5.66 5.43 5.20
N VAL A 8 5.32 5.50 6.49
CA VAL A 8 4.49 6.57 7.08
C VAL A 8 5.14 7.94 6.86
N THR A 9 6.43 8.06 7.17
CA THR A 9 7.17 9.33 7.05
C THR A 9 7.20 9.82 5.60
N LEU A 10 7.53 8.94 4.65
CA LEU A 10 7.56 9.27 3.23
C LEU A 10 6.18 9.58 2.67
N THR A 11 5.15 8.90 3.15
CA THR A 11 3.75 9.15 2.76
C THR A 11 3.27 10.51 3.22
N ARG A 12 3.58 10.91 4.47
CA ARG A 12 3.29 12.26 4.98
C ARG A 12 4.00 13.32 4.15
N LEU A 13 5.29 13.13 3.87
CA LEU A 13 6.08 14.03 3.03
C LEU A 13 5.46 14.20 1.64
N ALA A 14 5.08 13.11 0.98
CA ALA A 14 4.43 13.15 -0.34
C ALA A 14 3.12 13.97 -0.31
N ARG A 15 2.32 13.83 0.75
CA ARG A 15 1.09 14.62 0.90
C ARG A 15 1.36 16.11 1.05
N GLU A 16 2.37 16.47 1.84
CA GLU A 16 2.79 17.87 2.06
C GLU A 16 3.33 18.49 0.77
N MET A 17 3.93 17.69 -0.11
CA MET A 17 4.33 18.10 -1.46
C MET A 17 3.14 18.22 -2.44
N GLY A 18 1.91 17.94 -2.01
CA GLY A 18 0.71 18.12 -2.81
C GLY A 18 0.24 16.87 -3.56
N ALA A 19 0.64 15.66 -3.14
CA ALA A 19 0.14 14.43 -3.77
C ALA A 19 -1.38 14.28 -3.62
N ASP A 20 -2.08 14.17 -4.75
CA ASP A 20 -3.52 13.86 -4.81
C ASP A 20 -3.82 12.38 -4.54
N ILE A 21 -2.85 11.51 -4.82
CA ILE A 21 -2.91 10.06 -4.60
C ILE A 21 -1.52 9.54 -4.24
N VAL A 22 -1.45 8.59 -3.31
CA VAL A 22 -0.20 7.94 -2.91
C VAL A 22 -0.21 6.48 -3.34
N LYS A 23 0.86 6.06 -4.03
CA LYS A 23 1.17 4.65 -4.24
C LYS A 23 2.24 4.22 -3.25
N ALA A 24 1.84 3.49 -2.21
CA ALA A 24 2.73 3.07 -1.14
C ALA A 24 3.21 1.62 -1.28
N ASP A 25 4.36 1.32 -0.69
CA ASP A 25 4.76 -0.05 -0.41
C ASP A 25 3.89 -0.64 0.72
N PRO A 26 3.55 -1.94 0.69
CA PRO A 26 2.94 -2.58 1.85
C PRO A 26 3.92 -2.61 3.02
N THR A 27 3.39 -2.56 4.23
CA THR A 27 4.13 -2.81 5.47
C THR A 27 4.42 -4.31 5.64
N THR A 28 5.43 -4.65 6.44
CA THR A 28 5.75 -6.05 6.76
C THR A 28 4.62 -6.73 7.53
N ASP A 29 4.07 -6.04 8.55
CA ASP A 29 2.80 -6.42 9.16
C ASP A 29 1.67 -5.64 8.47
N PRO A 30 0.75 -6.30 7.75
CA PRO A 30 -0.39 -5.64 7.13
C PRO A 30 -1.25 -4.86 8.13
N ASN A 31 -1.33 -5.28 9.41
CA ASN A 31 -2.14 -4.58 10.41
C ASN A 31 -1.61 -3.18 10.73
N ASP A 32 -0.35 -2.87 10.43
CA ASP A 32 0.21 -1.52 10.58
C ASP A 32 -0.18 -0.59 9.42
N PHE A 33 -0.76 -1.11 8.33
CA PHE A 33 -0.95 -0.33 7.11
C PHE A 33 -1.93 0.84 7.28
N HIS A 34 -2.86 0.77 8.24
CA HIS A 34 -3.76 1.88 8.57
C HIS A 34 -3.00 3.17 8.91
N ARG A 35 -1.81 3.07 9.53
CA ARG A 35 -0.96 4.22 9.86
C ARG A 35 -0.51 4.97 8.60
N VAL A 36 -0.26 4.24 7.51
CA VAL A 36 0.10 4.82 6.21
C VAL A 36 -1.09 5.56 5.61
N VAL A 37 -2.27 4.97 5.66
CA VAL A 37 -3.52 5.56 5.18
C VAL A 37 -3.85 6.87 5.92
N GLU A 38 -3.74 6.85 7.26
CA GLU A 38 -3.94 8.03 8.09
C GLU A 38 -2.92 9.14 7.80
N ALA A 39 -1.67 8.76 7.54
CA ALA A 39 -0.60 9.68 7.16
C ALA A 39 -0.88 10.36 5.82
N ALA A 40 -1.41 9.62 4.85
CA ALA A 40 -1.59 10.11 3.48
C ALA A 40 -2.57 11.29 3.38
N ARG A 41 -3.66 11.33 4.14
CA ARG A 41 -4.73 12.36 4.01
C ARG A 41 -5.21 12.55 2.55
N CYS A 42 -5.07 11.52 1.74
CA CYS A 42 -5.54 11.38 0.37
C CYS A 42 -5.62 9.87 0.06
N PRO A 43 -6.26 9.46 -1.04
CA PRO A 43 -6.35 8.05 -1.42
C PRO A 43 -4.99 7.35 -1.48
N VAL A 44 -4.92 6.13 -0.92
CA VAL A 44 -3.73 5.28 -0.96
C VAL A 44 -4.01 4.02 -1.77
N LEU A 45 -3.14 3.74 -2.73
CA LEU A 45 -3.08 2.46 -3.44
C LEU A 45 -1.81 1.72 -3.04
N VAL A 46 -1.89 0.39 -2.94
CA VAL A 46 -0.73 -0.41 -2.51
C VAL A 46 -0.03 -1.07 -3.70
N ARG A 47 1.30 -1.05 -3.71
CA ARG A 47 2.08 -1.75 -4.74
C ARG A 47 1.87 -3.25 -4.64
N GLY A 48 1.43 -3.86 -5.74
CA GLY A 48 1.03 -5.27 -5.82
C GLY A 48 2.15 -6.32 -5.87
N GLY A 49 3.41 -6.00 -5.57
CA GLY A 49 4.44 -7.03 -5.42
C GLY A 49 4.96 -7.71 -6.71
N GLY A 50 5.56 -8.90 -6.54
CA GLY A 50 6.04 -9.78 -7.61
C GLY A 50 4.99 -10.83 -7.97
N LYS A 51 5.27 -11.69 -8.96
CA LYS A 51 4.38 -12.80 -9.32
C LYS A 51 4.23 -13.76 -8.13
N GLU A 52 2.99 -13.99 -7.73
CA GLU A 52 2.61 -14.87 -6.61
C GLU A 52 1.37 -15.69 -7.01
N ASP A 53 0.98 -16.67 -6.18
CA ASP A 53 -0.28 -17.39 -6.39
C ASP A 53 -1.50 -16.46 -6.28
N LEU A 54 -2.50 -16.67 -7.14
CA LEU A 54 -3.64 -15.76 -7.25
C LEU A 54 -4.43 -15.65 -5.93
N ARG A 55 -4.54 -16.74 -5.17
CA ARG A 55 -5.22 -16.72 -3.87
C ARG A 55 -4.43 -15.87 -2.87
N ALA A 56 -3.11 -16.04 -2.81
CA ALA A 56 -2.25 -15.23 -1.96
C ALA A 56 -2.31 -13.73 -2.33
N VAL A 57 -2.35 -13.41 -3.63
CA VAL A 57 -2.52 -12.04 -4.13
C VAL A 57 -3.85 -11.43 -3.64
N PHE A 58 -4.94 -12.17 -3.73
CA PHE A 58 -6.26 -11.70 -3.29
C PHE A 58 -6.38 -11.60 -1.77
N ASP A 59 -5.86 -12.57 -1.02
CA ASP A 59 -5.87 -12.55 0.45
C ASP A 59 -5.08 -11.34 0.98
N LYS A 60 -3.91 -11.06 0.38
CA LYS A 60 -3.11 -9.87 0.70
C LYS A 60 -3.82 -8.57 0.32
N SER A 61 -4.48 -8.53 -0.84
CA SER A 61 -5.31 -7.38 -1.25
C SER A 61 -6.38 -7.08 -0.22
N ALA A 62 -7.14 -8.12 0.16
CA ALA A 62 -8.24 -8.01 1.11
C ALA A 62 -7.75 -7.52 2.47
N SER A 63 -6.63 -8.05 2.96
CA SER A 63 -6.01 -7.62 4.22
C SER A 63 -5.63 -6.14 4.20
N LEU A 64 -4.99 -5.64 3.14
CA LEU A 64 -4.56 -4.25 3.03
C LEU A 64 -5.74 -3.30 2.80
N MET A 65 -6.74 -3.70 2.00
CA MET A 65 -7.97 -2.92 1.81
C MET A 65 -8.78 -2.81 3.10
N ALA A 66 -8.79 -3.85 3.94
CA ALA A 66 -9.42 -3.81 5.26
C ALA A 66 -8.78 -2.76 6.20
N GLN A 67 -7.54 -2.35 5.92
CA GLN A 67 -6.84 -1.28 6.65
C GLN A 67 -7.09 0.13 6.07
N GLY A 68 -7.96 0.25 5.06
CA GLY A 68 -8.35 1.52 4.45
C GLY A 68 -7.63 1.87 3.15
N ALA A 69 -6.82 0.96 2.58
CA ALA A 69 -6.31 1.16 1.23
C ALA A 69 -7.48 1.21 0.22
N LEU A 70 -7.43 2.14 -0.73
CA LEU A 70 -8.49 2.28 -1.75
C LEU A 70 -8.35 1.23 -2.87
N GLY A 71 -7.20 0.57 -2.96
CA GLY A 71 -6.98 -0.50 -3.93
C GLY A 71 -5.51 -0.86 -4.10
N MET A 72 -5.25 -1.65 -5.15
CA MET A 72 -3.94 -2.21 -5.45
C MET A 72 -3.47 -1.77 -6.84
N VAL A 73 -2.15 -1.61 -7.02
CA VAL A 73 -1.52 -1.37 -8.32
C VAL A 73 -0.69 -2.59 -8.70
N TYR A 74 -1.24 -3.43 -9.59
CA TYR A 74 -0.60 -4.63 -10.10
C TYR A 74 0.12 -4.41 -11.43
N GLY A 75 1.23 -5.12 -11.61
CA GLY A 75 1.95 -5.22 -12.89
C GLY A 75 2.35 -6.66 -13.15
N ARG A 76 3.41 -7.14 -12.47
CA ARG A 76 3.95 -8.50 -12.64
C ARG A 76 2.92 -9.61 -12.41
N ASN A 77 1.99 -9.45 -11.48
CA ASN A 77 0.91 -10.42 -11.23
C ASN A 77 -0.12 -10.54 -12.38
N ILE A 78 -0.09 -9.63 -13.37
CA ILE A 78 -1.02 -9.66 -14.51
C ILE A 78 -0.31 -10.10 -15.79
N TYR A 79 0.93 -9.65 -16.00
CA TYR A 79 1.62 -9.77 -17.29
C TYR A 79 2.78 -10.78 -17.34
N GLN A 80 3.12 -11.46 -16.23
CA GLN A 80 4.24 -12.40 -16.15
C GLN A 80 3.81 -13.82 -15.77
#